data_AF-A0A4Q1ULK3-F1
#
_entry.id   AF-A0A4Q1ULK3-F1
#
_cell.length_a   1.000
_cell.length_b   1.000
_cell.length_c   1.000
_cell.angle_alpha   90.00
_cell.angle_beta   90.00
_cell.angle_gamma   90.00
#
_symmetry.space_group_name_H-M   'P 1'
#
loop_
_entity.id
_entity.type
_entity.pdbx_description
1 polymer ?
#
loop_
_entity_poly.entity_id
_entity_poly.type
_entity_poly.pdbx_seq_one_letter_code
_entity_poly.pdbx_strand_id
1 'polypeptide(L)'
;MIKILAKWESLSASSGIVRFLDINLRSIGQVMFQDNPLTGLLFLAAIAWGSYAAGVPRVAIAGVLAVVVANVTAQWLNADQASLHAGLYGYNGVLVGLALTTFLSPNALMWVYVVLGASVSVIAMLGTVNALKPWGVSSLTFPFVLTTWLLLLATYGFSGLTGAALPAGDVVTAFQRYEVNPLELIDLVQGVLQSISQVFLKASGVAGLLLLAGLAVNSWAAAAFALAGAILAVLAAHLFGAESELVTGGLLGFSPVLTAIALGAVFYRPSWRVAIYAMLGTLVTVIAQAALNVALTPLAIPALTAPFVLITWIFLLPRQCFEPASTATDDAATARTT
;
A
#
# COMPACT_ATOMS: atom_id res chain seq x y z
N MET A 1 -10.62 -7.82 22.53
CA MET A 1 -10.74 -7.58 21.06
C MET A 1 -11.91 -8.37 20.44
N ILE A 2 -11.95 -9.70 20.54
CA ILE A 2 -12.99 -10.56 19.93
C ILE A 2 -14.43 -10.09 20.26
N LYS A 3 -14.73 -9.80 21.54
CA LYS A 3 -16.06 -9.32 21.95
C LYS A 3 -16.46 -7.97 21.35
N ILE A 4 -15.49 -7.07 21.14
CA ILE A 4 -15.72 -5.73 20.57
C ILE A 4 -16.05 -5.86 19.08
N LEU A 5 -15.27 -6.65 18.33
CA LEU A 5 -15.51 -6.90 16.91
C LEU A 5 -16.83 -7.66 16.68
N ALA A 6 -17.17 -8.64 17.52
CA ALA A 6 -18.46 -9.33 17.43
C ALA A 6 -19.65 -8.38 17.64
N LYS A 7 -19.55 -7.47 18.62
CA LYS A 7 -20.58 -6.44 18.84
C LYS A 7 -20.65 -5.47 17.67
N TRP A 8 -19.51 -5.04 17.12
CA TRP A 8 -19.46 -4.19 15.93
C TRP A 8 -20.12 -4.86 14.72
N GLU A 9 -19.82 -6.12 14.44
CA GLU A 9 -20.40 -6.85 13.31
C GLU A 9 -21.93 -7.00 13.46
N SER A 10 -22.41 -7.24 14.69
CA SER A 10 -23.86 -7.25 14.99
C SER A 10 -24.53 -5.89 14.74
N LEU A 11 -23.87 -4.78 15.06
CA LEU A 11 -24.34 -3.43 14.73
C LEU A 11 -24.34 -3.18 13.22
N SER A 12 -23.27 -3.59 12.52
CA SER A 12 -23.17 -3.49 11.05
C SER A 12 -24.21 -4.35 10.33
N ALA A 13 -24.64 -5.46 10.91
CA ALA A 13 -25.72 -6.28 10.35
C ALA A 13 -27.11 -5.66 10.52
N SER A 14 -27.28 -4.77 11.50
CA SER A 14 -28.59 -4.16 11.83
C SER A 14 -28.76 -2.73 11.29
N SER A 15 -27.71 -2.10 10.75
CA SER A 15 -27.77 -0.74 10.21
C SER A 15 -26.93 -0.58 8.95
N GLY A 16 -27.57 -0.15 7.85
CA GLY A 16 -26.88 0.17 6.60
C GLY A 16 -25.85 1.30 6.73
N ILE A 17 -26.09 2.27 7.62
CA ILE A 17 -25.14 3.35 7.90
C ILE A 17 -23.89 2.81 8.59
N VAL A 18 -24.06 1.95 9.61
CA VAL A 18 -22.94 1.33 10.33
C VAL A 18 -22.18 0.38 9.40
N ARG A 19 -22.89 -0.39 8.56
CA ARG A 19 -22.28 -1.22 7.51
C ARG A 19 -21.44 -0.38 6.55
N PHE A 20 -21.94 0.78 6.12
CA PHE A 20 -21.18 1.64 5.22
C PHE A 20 -19.93 2.22 5.89
N LEU A 21 -20.01 2.61 7.16
CA LEU A 21 -18.85 3.03 7.93
C LEU A 21 -17.83 1.89 8.08
N ASP A 22 -18.29 0.67 8.38
CA ASP A 22 -17.46 -0.53 8.45
C ASP A 22 -16.71 -0.80 7.14
N ILE A 23 -17.41 -0.77 6.00
CA ILE A 23 -16.82 -0.91 4.66
C ILE A 23 -15.68 0.11 4.45
N ASN A 24 -15.92 1.39 4.75
CA ASN A 24 -14.90 2.43 4.58
C ASN A 24 -13.69 2.21 5.49
N LEU A 25 -13.89 1.82 6.75
CA LEU A 25 -12.79 1.51 7.67
C LEU A 25 -11.99 0.30 7.19
N ARG A 26 -12.66 -0.79 6.81
CA ARG A 26 -12.00 -1.97 6.23
C ARG A 26 -11.22 -1.60 4.97
N SER A 27 -11.77 -0.77 4.07
CA SER A 27 -11.04 -0.27 2.90
C SER A 27 -9.76 0.47 3.26
N ILE A 28 -9.74 1.29 4.31
CA ILE A 28 -8.51 1.95 4.76
C ILE A 28 -7.51 0.91 5.28
N GLY A 29 -7.96 -0.10 6.03
CA GLY A 29 -7.12 -1.21 6.49
C GLY A 29 -6.52 -2.04 5.35
N GLN A 30 -7.29 -2.24 4.28
CA GLN A 30 -6.88 -3.03 3.11
C GLN A 30 -5.71 -2.42 2.33
N VAL A 31 -5.37 -1.15 2.52
CA VAL A 31 -4.14 -0.54 1.96
C VAL A 31 -2.89 -1.36 2.34
N MET A 32 -2.89 -1.95 3.55
CA MET A 32 -1.84 -2.86 4.01
C MET A 32 -2.37 -4.28 4.24
N PHE A 33 -3.40 -4.70 3.48
CA PHE A 33 -4.00 -6.05 3.51
C PHE A 33 -4.71 -6.43 4.81
N GLN A 34 -5.24 -5.45 5.56
CA GLN A 34 -5.90 -5.70 6.85
C GLN A 34 -7.42 -5.56 6.74
N ASP A 35 -8.14 -6.68 6.62
CA ASP A 35 -9.61 -6.72 6.67
C ASP A 35 -10.13 -6.55 8.11
N ASN A 36 -9.92 -5.37 8.68
CA ASN A 36 -10.27 -5.07 10.07
C ASN A 36 -10.62 -3.59 10.27
N PRO A 37 -11.84 -3.25 10.71
CA PRO A 37 -12.28 -1.86 10.85
C PRO A 37 -11.53 -1.11 11.95
N LEU A 38 -11.05 -1.79 13.00
CA LEU A 38 -10.25 -1.15 14.05
C LEU A 38 -8.84 -0.81 13.53
N THR A 39 -8.25 -1.68 12.71
CA THR A 39 -7.01 -1.36 11.99
C THR A 39 -7.22 -0.17 11.06
N GLY A 40 -8.31 -0.16 10.30
CA GLY A 40 -8.71 0.97 9.46
C GLY A 40 -8.84 2.28 10.22
N LEU A 41 -9.43 2.25 11.42
CA LEU A 41 -9.56 3.43 12.29
C LEU A 41 -8.20 3.95 12.76
N LEU A 42 -7.28 3.06 13.16
CA LEU A 42 -5.91 3.45 13.55
C LEU A 42 -5.13 4.02 12.36
N PHE A 43 -5.32 3.46 11.17
CA PHE A 43 -4.71 3.99 9.94
C PHE A 43 -5.30 5.35 9.57
N LEU A 44 -6.61 5.55 9.71
CA LEU A 44 -7.24 6.86 9.53
C LEU A 44 -6.68 7.89 10.52
N ALA A 45 -6.48 7.53 11.78
CA ALA A 45 -5.83 8.39 12.77
C ALA A 45 -4.38 8.72 12.38
N ALA A 46 -3.63 7.75 11.84
CA ALA A 46 -2.27 7.96 11.32
C ALA A 46 -2.24 8.94 10.14
N ILE A 47 -3.16 8.79 9.18
CA ILE A 47 -3.32 9.69 8.02
C ILE A 47 -3.67 11.10 8.49
N ALA A 48 -4.64 11.22 9.41
CA ALA A 48 -5.07 12.52 9.95
C ALA A 48 -3.92 13.23 10.67
N TRP A 49 -3.21 12.52 11.55
CA TRP A 49 -2.05 13.06 12.24
C TRP A 49 -0.92 13.43 11.28
N GLY A 50 -0.53 12.53 10.37
CA GLY A 50 0.53 12.78 9.40
C GLY A 50 0.22 13.98 8.49
N SER A 51 -1.03 14.12 8.05
CA SER A 51 -1.47 15.26 7.25
C SER A 51 -1.47 16.58 8.04
N TYR A 52 -1.89 16.55 9.30
CA TYR A 52 -1.84 17.70 10.20
C TYR A 52 -0.41 18.12 10.51
N ALA A 53 0.45 17.19 10.90
CA ALA A 53 1.85 17.42 11.21
C ALA A 53 2.64 17.97 10.01
N ALA A 54 2.28 17.57 8.79
CA ALA A 54 2.84 18.10 7.55
C ALA A 54 2.24 19.45 7.11
N GLY A 55 1.35 20.06 7.90
CA GLY A 55 0.70 21.34 7.57
C GLY A 55 -0.30 21.28 6.41
N VAL A 56 -0.73 20.08 6.02
CA VAL A 56 -1.60 19.85 4.85
C VAL A 56 -2.82 18.96 5.19
N PRO A 57 -3.68 19.36 6.16
CA PRO A 57 -4.80 18.53 6.64
C PRO A 57 -5.80 18.13 5.54
N ARG A 58 -5.85 18.90 4.44
CA ARG A 58 -6.64 18.58 3.24
C ARG A 58 -6.35 17.19 2.66
N VAL A 59 -5.14 16.65 2.86
CA VAL A 59 -4.76 15.31 2.40
C VAL A 59 -5.62 14.24 3.07
N ALA A 60 -5.80 14.31 4.40
CA ALA A 60 -6.67 13.39 5.13
C ALA A 60 -8.15 13.52 4.69
N ILE A 61 -8.63 14.75 4.47
CA ILE A 61 -10.00 15.00 4.00
C ILE A 61 -10.21 14.35 2.63
N ALA A 62 -9.25 14.49 1.71
CA ALA A 62 -9.33 13.87 0.39
C ALA A 62 -9.25 12.35 0.44
N GLY A 63 -8.46 11.76 1.34
CA GLY A 63 -8.46 10.31 1.56
C GLY A 63 -9.83 9.80 1.99
N VAL A 64 -10.48 10.49 2.95
CA VAL A 64 -11.83 10.14 3.42
C VAL A 64 -12.88 10.31 2.31
N LEU A 65 -12.83 11.42 1.58
CA LEU A 65 -13.72 11.63 0.43
C LEU A 65 -13.55 10.52 -0.61
N ALA A 66 -12.30 10.20 -0.95
CA ALA A 66 -11.99 9.23 -2.00
C ALA A 66 -12.42 7.80 -1.63
N VAL A 67 -12.23 7.36 -0.38
CA VAL A 67 -12.70 6.02 0.04
C VAL A 67 -14.22 5.91 -0.02
N VAL A 68 -14.93 6.97 0.38
CA VAL A 68 -16.40 7.05 0.31
C VAL A 68 -16.85 6.99 -1.15
N VAL A 69 -16.26 7.81 -2.03
CA VAL A 69 -16.59 7.84 -3.46
C VAL A 69 -16.32 6.49 -4.12
N ALA A 70 -15.19 5.85 -3.81
CA ALA A 70 -14.85 4.54 -4.36
C ALA A 70 -15.88 3.48 -3.93
N ASN A 71 -16.25 3.42 -2.65
CA ASN A 71 -17.24 2.46 -2.17
C ASN A 71 -18.65 2.73 -2.71
N VAL A 72 -19.06 3.99 -2.86
CA VAL A 72 -20.32 4.35 -3.56
C VAL A 72 -20.26 3.96 -5.03
N THR A 73 -19.12 4.16 -5.70
CA THR A 73 -18.94 3.76 -7.10
C THR A 73 -19.07 2.24 -7.24
N ALA A 74 -18.47 1.46 -6.33
CA ALA A 74 -18.59 0.01 -6.33
C ALA A 74 -20.04 -0.46 -6.12
N GLN A 75 -20.79 0.19 -5.24
CA GLN A 75 -22.23 -0.07 -5.05
C GLN A 75 -23.03 0.26 -6.32
N TRP A 76 -22.77 1.41 -6.93
CA TRP A 76 -23.44 1.84 -8.16
C TRP A 76 -23.17 0.90 -9.34
N LEU A 77 -21.94 0.37 -9.44
CA LEU A 77 -21.57 -0.66 -10.43
C LEU A 77 -22.08 -2.07 -10.09
N ASN A 78 -22.79 -2.23 -8.98
CA ASN A 78 -23.27 -3.52 -8.47
C ASN A 78 -22.15 -4.57 -8.36
N ALA A 79 -21.00 -4.13 -7.81
CA ALA A 79 -19.85 -5.01 -7.58
C ALA A 79 -20.15 -6.09 -6.52
N ASP A 80 -19.29 -7.11 -6.45
CA ASP A 80 -19.46 -8.24 -5.53
C ASP A 80 -19.58 -7.77 -4.07
N GLN A 81 -20.67 -8.16 -3.41
CA GLN A 81 -21.00 -7.68 -2.07
C GLN A 81 -20.04 -8.19 -1.00
N ALA A 82 -19.51 -9.42 -1.14
CA ALA A 82 -18.53 -9.96 -0.19
C ALA A 82 -17.22 -9.16 -0.26
N SER A 83 -16.72 -8.89 -1.47
CA SER A 83 -15.53 -8.06 -1.71
C SER A 83 -15.73 -6.62 -1.25
N LEU A 84 -16.92 -6.06 -1.44
CA LEU A 84 -17.28 -4.73 -0.92
C LEU A 84 -17.26 -4.70 0.61
N HIS A 85 -17.86 -5.69 1.27
CA HIS A 85 -17.87 -5.80 2.73
C HIS A 85 -16.48 -6.02 3.31
N ALA A 86 -15.59 -6.71 2.59
CA ALA A 86 -14.17 -6.83 2.94
C ALA A 86 -13.35 -5.56 2.62
N GLY A 87 -13.98 -4.50 2.09
CA GLY A 87 -13.34 -3.21 1.80
C GLY A 87 -12.45 -3.19 0.55
N LEU A 88 -12.51 -4.20 -0.32
CA LEU A 88 -11.56 -4.38 -1.44
C LEU A 88 -11.69 -3.34 -2.57
N TYR A 89 -12.76 -2.54 -2.59
CA TYR A 89 -12.94 -1.52 -3.63
C TYR A 89 -12.48 -0.11 -3.22
N GLY A 90 -12.39 0.18 -1.92
CA GLY A 90 -12.05 1.52 -1.44
C GLY A 90 -10.56 1.81 -1.24
N TYR A 91 -9.71 0.79 -1.07
CA TYR A 91 -8.29 1.00 -0.68
C TYR A 91 -7.44 1.65 -1.79
N ASN A 92 -7.74 1.38 -3.06
CA ASN A 92 -7.10 2.10 -4.16
C ASN A 92 -7.59 3.56 -4.20
N GLY A 93 -8.89 3.78 -3.97
CA GLY A 93 -9.49 5.11 -3.94
C GLY A 93 -8.87 6.02 -2.88
N VAL A 94 -8.73 5.56 -1.63
CA VAL A 94 -8.09 6.36 -0.57
C VAL A 94 -6.67 6.78 -0.99
N LEU A 95 -5.86 5.88 -1.55
CA LEU A 95 -4.50 6.19 -2.00
C LEU A 95 -4.50 7.22 -3.14
N VAL A 96 -5.44 7.13 -4.09
CA VAL A 96 -5.61 8.14 -5.16
C VAL A 96 -5.88 9.51 -4.55
N GLY A 97 -6.82 9.60 -3.59
CA GLY A 97 -7.14 10.86 -2.90
C GLY A 97 -5.93 11.45 -2.16
N LEU A 98 -5.18 10.62 -1.44
CA LEU A 98 -3.97 11.04 -0.72
C LEU A 98 -2.87 11.51 -1.68
N ALA A 99 -2.68 10.83 -2.81
CA ALA A 99 -1.64 11.16 -3.78
C ALA A 99 -1.95 12.47 -4.51
N LEU A 100 -3.14 12.61 -5.07
CA LEU A 100 -3.52 13.81 -5.83
C LEU A 100 -3.40 15.07 -4.96
N THR A 101 -3.79 14.99 -3.69
CA THR A 101 -3.73 16.13 -2.77
C THR A 101 -2.35 16.37 -2.16
N THR A 102 -1.46 15.37 -2.24
CA THR A 102 -0.05 15.52 -1.90
C THR A 102 0.73 16.19 -3.02
N PHE A 103 0.46 15.82 -4.27
CA PHE A 103 1.26 16.25 -5.41
C PHE A 103 0.70 17.48 -6.15
N LEU A 104 -0.60 17.77 -6.04
CA LEU A 104 -1.24 18.88 -6.75
C LEU A 104 -1.52 20.08 -5.84
N SER A 105 -1.50 21.26 -6.45
CA SER A 105 -1.88 22.52 -5.80
C SER A 105 -3.37 22.52 -5.44
N PRO A 106 -3.74 23.10 -4.28
CA PRO A 106 -5.13 23.12 -3.85
C PRO A 106 -5.97 24.07 -4.71
N ASN A 107 -6.92 23.51 -5.46
CA ASN A 107 -7.96 24.26 -6.16
C ASN A 107 -9.24 23.40 -6.30
N ALA A 108 -10.32 23.97 -6.85
CA ALA A 108 -11.58 23.23 -7.02
C ALA A 108 -11.44 22.01 -7.96
N LEU A 109 -10.63 22.12 -9.01
CA LEU A 109 -10.42 21.04 -9.98
C LEU A 109 -9.66 19.85 -9.39
N MET A 110 -8.77 20.09 -8.42
CA MET A 110 -8.10 19.02 -7.68
C MET A 110 -9.12 18.12 -6.96
N TRP A 111 -10.18 18.68 -6.37
CA TRP A 111 -11.24 17.89 -5.74
C TRP A 111 -12.07 17.10 -6.75
N VAL A 112 -12.31 17.66 -7.94
CA VAL A 112 -12.93 16.92 -9.05
C VAL A 112 -12.05 15.73 -9.46
N TYR A 113 -10.73 15.94 -9.53
CA TYR A 113 -9.75 14.88 -9.80
C TYR A 113 -9.74 13.79 -8.71
N VAL A 114 -9.91 14.16 -7.44
CA VAL A 114 -10.05 13.19 -6.33
C VAL A 114 -11.29 12.32 -6.51
N VAL A 115 -12.45 12.92 -6.80
CA VAL A 115 -13.71 12.17 -7.04
C VAL A 115 -13.59 11.28 -8.27
N LEU A 116 -13.14 11.83 -9.40
CA LEU A 116 -12.95 11.09 -10.64
C LEU A 116 -11.96 9.94 -10.47
N GLY A 117 -10.80 10.21 -9.89
CA GLY A 117 -9.75 9.22 -9.66
C GLY A 117 -10.20 8.11 -8.73
N ALA A 118 -10.93 8.44 -7.66
CA ALA A 118 -11.52 7.44 -6.77
C ALA A 118 -12.47 6.50 -7.53
N SER A 119 -13.40 7.05 -8.33
CA SER A 119 -14.32 6.24 -9.14
C SER A 119 -13.60 5.39 -10.19
N VAL A 120 -12.66 5.97 -10.93
CA VAL A 120 -11.87 5.25 -11.95
C VAL A 120 -11.02 4.15 -11.34
N SER A 121 -10.51 4.33 -10.13
CA SER A 121 -9.73 3.29 -9.43
C SER A 121 -10.52 2.01 -9.18
N VAL A 122 -11.84 2.12 -8.99
CA VAL A 122 -12.76 0.96 -8.83
C VAL A 122 -12.93 0.24 -10.16
N ILE A 123 -13.12 0.98 -11.26
CA ILE A 123 -13.22 0.40 -12.60
C ILE A 123 -11.91 -0.30 -12.98
N ALA A 124 -10.77 0.35 -12.72
CA ALA A 124 -9.45 -0.24 -12.91
C ALA A 124 -9.24 -1.48 -12.03
N MET A 125 -9.73 -1.48 -10.78
CA MET A 125 -9.72 -2.64 -9.89
C MET A 125 -10.49 -3.81 -10.47
N LEU A 126 -11.74 -3.60 -10.89
CA LEU A 126 -12.57 -4.64 -11.50
C LEU A 126 -11.94 -5.20 -12.78
N GLY A 127 -11.43 -4.32 -13.65
CA GLY A 127 -10.73 -4.71 -14.87
C GLY A 127 -9.47 -5.54 -14.58
N THR A 128 -8.66 -5.11 -13.61
CA THR A 128 -7.41 -5.78 -13.22
C THR A 128 -7.69 -7.15 -12.61
N VAL A 129 -8.67 -7.25 -11.69
CA VAL A 129 -9.06 -8.55 -11.10
C VAL A 129 -9.53 -9.52 -12.18
N ASN A 130 -10.37 -9.07 -13.12
CA ASN A 130 -10.83 -9.91 -14.22
C ASN A 130 -9.69 -10.36 -15.12
N ALA A 131 -8.77 -9.46 -15.47
CA ALA A 131 -7.59 -9.79 -16.25
C ALA A 131 -6.70 -10.80 -15.52
N LEU A 132 -6.47 -10.62 -14.21
CA LEU A 132 -5.54 -11.43 -13.43
C LEU A 132 -6.09 -12.80 -12.98
N LYS A 133 -7.40 -13.02 -13.14
CA LYS A 133 -8.09 -14.24 -12.73
C LYS A 133 -7.43 -15.54 -13.23
N PRO A 134 -6.96 -15.68 -14.49
CA PRO A 134 -6.29 -16.90 -14.96
C PRO A 134 -4.98 -17.20 -14.23
N TRP A 135 -4.28 -16.16 -13.77
CA TRP A 135 -3.02 -16.29 -13.03
C TRP A 135 -3.23 -16.39 -11.52
N GLY A 136 -4.44 -16.15 -11.01
CA GLY A 136 -4.77 -16.35 -9.58
C GLY A 136 -4.00 -15.43 -8.65
N VAL A 137 -3.57 -14.26 -9.15
CA VAL A 137 -2.83 -13.24 -8.37
C VAL A 137 -3.72 -12.04 -8.08
N SER A 138 -3.43 -11.34 -6.97
CA SER A 138 -4.15 -10.14 -6.58
C SER A 138 -3.82 -8.94 -7.48
N SER A 139 -4.75 -8.01 -7.61
CA SER A 139 -4.55 -6.70 -8.27
C SER A 139 -3.61 -5.78 -7.49
N LEU A 140 -3.41 -6.03 -6.19
CA LEU A 140 -2.59 -5.20 -5.31
C LEU A 140 -2.99 -3.71 -5.42
N THR A 141 -2.04 -2.78 -5.39
CA THR A 141 -2.29 -1.34 -5.57
C THR A 141 -2.11 -0.88 -7.03
N PHE A 142 -2.11 -1.80 -8.00
CA PHE A 142 -2.01 -1.46 -9.43
C PHE A 142 -3.10 -0.46 -9.88
N PRO A 143 -4.38 -0.60 -9.50
CA PRO A 143 -5.42 0.36 -9.89
C PRO A 143 -5.15 1.78 -9.39
N PHE A 144 -4.62 1.92 -8.16
CA PHE A 144 -4.16 3.20 -7.62
C PHE A 144 -3.01 3.79 -8.45
N VAL A 145 -1.96 3.00 -8.72
CA VAL A 145 -0.78 3.45 -9.47
C VAL A 145 -1.18 3.94 -10.86
N LEU A 146 -1.90 3.10 -11.61
CA LEU A 146 -2.33 3.41 -12.98
C LEU A 146 -3.19 4.67 -13.03
N THR A 147 -4.21 4.76 -12.18
CA THR A 147 -5.13 5.89 -12.16
C THR A 147 -4.40 7.18 -11.78
N THR A 148 -3.54 7.13 -10.77
CA THR A 148 -2.79 8.30 -10.30
C THR A 148 -1.77 8.76 -11.33
N TRP A 149 -1.03 7.86 -11.98
CA TRP A 149 -0.10 8.21 -13.06
C TRP A 149 -0.80 8.93 -14.21
N LEU A 150 -1.93 8.41 -14.68
CA LEU A 150 -2.70 9.06 -15.75
C LEU A 150 -3.11 10.49 -15.38
N LEU A 151 -3.60 10.69 -14.15
CA LEU A 151 -4.04 12.00 -13.68
C LEU A 151 -2.89 12.97 -13.43
N LEU A 152 -1.76 12.50 -12.89
CA LEU A 152 -0.57 13.35 -12.68
C LEU A 152 0.07 13.74 -14.02
N LEU A 153 0.23 12.81 -14.96
CA LEU A 153 0.75 13.10 -16.30
C LEU A 153 -0.13 14.09 -17.06
N ALA A 154 -1.45 13.99 -16.90
CA ALA A 154 -2.39 14.92 -17.52
C ALA A 154 -2.19 16.39 -17.08
N THR A 155 -1.53 16.64 -15.93
CA THR A 155 -1.25 18.02 -15.48
C THR A 155 -0.23 18.73 -16.37
N TYR A 156 0.58 18.00 -17.15
CA TYR A 156 1.46 18.58 -18.16
C TYR A 156 0.74 18.92 -19.47
N GLY A 157 -0.47 18.38 -19.68
CA GLY A 157 -1.30 18.63 -20.87
C GLY A 157 -2.43 19.64 -20.64
N PHE A 158 -2.81 19.91 -19.38
CA PHE A 158 -3.93 20.79 -19.02
C PHE A 158 -3.52 21.86 -18.00
N SER A 159 -3.82 23.12 -18.28
CA SER A 159 -3.42 24.26 -17.43
C SER A 159 -4.26 24.44 -16.15
N GLY A 160 -5.34 23.69 -15.98
CA GLY A 160 -6.25 23.81 -14.82
C GLY A 160 -5.70 23.24 -13.51
N LEU A 161 -4.62 22.45 -13.58
CA LEU A 161 -3.96 21.86 -12.43
C LEU A 161 -2.46 22.18 -12.47
N THR A 162 -1.88 22.32 -11.29
CA THR A 162 -0.46 22.63 -11.15
C THR A 162 0.15 21.67 -10.14
N GLY A 163 1.25 21.01 -10.50
CA GLY A 163 2.05 20.23 -9.56
C GLY A 163 2.61 21.11 -8.46
N ALA A 164 2.34 20.78 -7.20
CA ALA A 164 2.89 21.46 -6.02
C ALA A 164 4.13 20.76 -5.46
N ALA A 165 4.16 19.43 -5.53
CA ALA A 165 5.24 18.59 -4.98
C ALA A 165 5.62 17.44 -5.92
N LEU A 166 5.37 17.60 -7.22
CA LEU A 166 5.84 16.64 -8.22
C LEU A 166 7.37 16.63 -8.30
N PRO A 167 8.00 15.47 -8.59
CA PRO A 167 9.42 15.43 -8.89
C PRO A 167 9.78 16.37 -10.03
N ALA A 168 10.97 16.96 -9.99
CA ALA A 168 11.48 17.74 -11.11
C ALA A 168 11.74 16.83 -12.32
N GLY A 169 11.32 17.29 -13.51
CA GLY A 169 11.60 16.60 -14.76
C GLY A 169 13.03 16.83 -15.21
N ASP A 170 13.73 15.75 -15.54
CA ASP A 170 15.09 15.80 -16.07
C ASP A 170 15.38 14.59 -16.99
N VAL A 171 16.47 14.64 -17.73
CA VAL A 171 16.99 13.51 -18.50
C VAL A 171 17.79 12.56 -17.61
N VAL A 172 17.73 11.26 -17.90
CA VAL A 172 18.53 10.27 -17.17
C VAL A 172 20.00 10.40 -17.60
N THR A 173 20.85 10.83 -16.67
CA THR A 173 22.30 10.91 -16.87
C THR A 173 23.03 9.83 -16.08
N ALA A 174 24.33 9.65 -16.37
CA ALA A 174 25.18 8.81 -15.56
C ALA A 174 25.15 9.29 -14.09
N PHE A 175 25.12 8.33 -13.17
CA PHE A 175 25.06 8.61 -11.73
C PHE A 175 26.27 9.42 -11.28
N GLN A 176 26.02 10.58 -10.67
CA GLN A 176 27.04 11.36 -10.00
C GLN A 176 27.16 10.90 -8.55
N ARG A 177 28.37 10.51 -8.13
CA ARG A 177 28.61 10.12 -6.74
C ARG A 177 28.45 11.33 -5.83
N TYR A 178 27.67 11.17 -4.76
CA TYR A 178 27.65 12.05 -3.59
C TYR A 178 28.27 11.32 -2.40
N GLU A 179 28.68 12.08 -1.39
CA GLU A 179 29.12 11.51 -0.11
C GLU A 179 27.93 10.95 0.65
N VAL A 180 28.05 9.68 1.05
CA VAL A 180 27.05 9.01 1.87
C VAL A 180 27.44 9.24 3.32
N ASN A 181 26.58 9.93 4.08
CA ASN A 181 26.79 10.07 5.51
C ASN A 181 26.69 8.69 6.20
N PRO A 182 27.52 8.41 7.22
CA PRO A 182 27.35 7.21 8.04
C PRO A 182 25.92 7.10 8.56
N LEU A 183 25.33 5.90 8.53
CA LEU A 183 23.98 5.71 9.06
C LEU A 183 24.03 5.68 10.59
N GLU A 184 23.62 6.77 11.22
CA GLU A 184 23.47 6.83 12.67
C GLU A 184 22.23 6.04 13.13
N LEU A 185 22.21 5.65 14.41
CA LEU A 185 21.08 4.92 14.98
C LEU A 185 19.77 5.74 14.90
N ILE A 186 19.86 7.06 15.08
CA ILE A 186 18.68 7.94 14.99
C ILE A 186 18.12 7.98 13.57
N ASP A 187 18.99 8.02 12.56
CA ASP A 187 18.62 8.00 11.15
C ASP A 187 18.02 6.66 10.74
N LEU A 188 18.54 5.55 11.29
CA LEU A 188 17.95 4.22 11.11
C LEU A 188 16.53 4.16 11.67
N VAL A 189 16.34 4.59 12.93
CA VAL A 189 15.01 4.59 13.59
C VAL A 189 14.04 5.49 12.83
N GLN A 190 14.49 6.69 12.45
CA GLN A 190 13.71 7.62 11.67
C GLN A 190 13.31 7.02 10.32
N GLY A 191 14.26 6.52 9.54
CA GLY A 191 14.01 5.90 8.23
C GLY A 191 13.05 4.72 8.31
N VAL A 192 13.15 3.91 9.37
CA VAL A 192 12.23 2.77 9.60
C VAL A 192 10.80 3.25 9.82
N LEU A 193 10.58 4.19 10.75
CA LEU A 193 9.23 4.70 11.02
C LEU A 193 8.67 5.46 9.82
N GLN A 194 9.51 6.24 9.13
CA GLN A 194 9.11 6.99 7.95
C GLN A 194 8.74 6.04 6.80
N SER A 195 9.51 4.97 6.58
CA SER A 195 9.19 3.93 5.57
C SER A 195 7.79 3.36 5.76
N ILE A 196 7.39 3.11 7.01
CA ILE A 196 6.05 2.59 7.32
C ILE A 196 4.98 3.67 7.07
N SER A 197 5.20 4.91 7.53
CA SER A 197 4.24 6.01 7.34
C SER A 197 4.08 6.45 5.87
N GLN A 198 5.14 6.34 5.06
CA GLN A 198 5.17 6.72 3.65
C GLN A 198 4.27 5.83 2.77
N VAL A 199 3.79 4.68 3.27
CA VAL A 199 2.73 3.91 2.62
C VAL A 199 1.48 4.77 2.37
N PHE A 200 1.22 5.77 3.22
CA PHE A 200 0.15 6.75 3.07
C PHE A 200 0.64 8.14 2.63
N LEU A 201 1.83 8.22 2.02
CA LEU A 201 2.41 9.41 1.38
C LEU A 201 2.72 10.58 2.32
N LYS A 202 2.81 10.32 3.63
CA LYS A 202 3.22 11.31 4.64
C LYS A 202 4.20 10.70 5.63
N ALA A 203 5.44 11.17 5.59
CA ALA A 203 6.46 10.83 6.57
C ALA A 203 6.10 11.39 7.95
N SER A 204 5.92 10.52 8.94
CA SER A 204 5.71 10.91 10.34
C SER A 204 5.98 9.73 11.27
N GLY A 205 6.86 9.92 12.25
CA GLY A 205 7.18 8.87 13.22
C GLY A 205 5.97 8.38 14.00
N VAL A 206 5.11 9.30 14.47
CA VAL A 206 3.87 8.98 15.17
C VAL A 206 2.87 8.26 14.27
N ALA A 207 2.73 8.68 13.00
CA ALA A 207 1.90 7.94 12.06
C ALA A 207 2.43 6.52 11.83
N GLY A 208 3.75 6.35 11.69
CA GLY A 208 4.39 5.03 11.58
C GLY A 208 4.07 4.12 12.77
N LEU A 209 4.10 4.64 13.99
CA LEU A 209 3.72 3.90 15.20
C LEU A 209 2.23 3.52 15.22
N LEU A 210 1.34 4.43 14.82
CA LEU A 210 -0.10 4.14 14.71
C LEU A 210 -0.39 3.07 13.65
N LEU A 211 0.33 3.08 12.53
CA LEU A 211 0.24 2.05 11.50
C LEU A 211 0.76 0.70 12.00
N LEU A 212 1.90 0.65 12.69
CA LEU A 212 2.39 -0.59 13.32
C LEU A 212 1.40 -1.15 14.33
N ALA A 213 0.81 -0.29 15.17
CA ALA A 213 -0.23 -0.69 16.11
C ALA A 213 -1.46 -1.23 15.38
N GLY A 214 -1.90 -0.57 14.30
CA GLY A 214 -3.01 -1.02 13.47
C GLY A 214 -2.76 -2.39 12.82
N LEU A 215 -1.55 -2.63 12.32
CA LEU A 215 -1.15 -3.96 11.83
C LEU A 215 -1.22 -5.00 12.95
N ALA A 216 -0.64 -4.70 14.11
CA ALA A 216 -0.59 -5.64 15.24
C ALA A 216 -1.98 -5.98 15.81
N VAL A 217 -2.95 -5.07 15.71
CA VAL A 217 -4.35 -5.31 16.05
C VAL A 217 -4.96 -6.45 15.23
N ASN A 218 -4.62 -6.55 13.94
CA ASN A 218 -5.18 -7.59 13.08
C ASN A 218 -4.26 -8.81 12.93
N SER A 219 -2.95 -8.58 12.79
CA SER A 219 -1.94 -9.61 12.57
C SER A 219 -0.56 -9.20 13.09
N TRP A 220 -0.11 -9.85 14.16
CA TRP A 220 1.26 -9.70 14.67
C TRP A 220 2.32 -10.08 13.63
N ALA A 221 2.03 -11.06 12.76
CA ALA A 221 2.92 -11.43 11.67
C ALA A 221 3.05 -10.27 10.67
N ALA A 222 1.94 -9.63 10.27
CA ALA A 222 1.99 -8.48 9.38
C ALA A 222 2.78 -7.31 9.99
N ALA A 223 2.59 -7.02 11.28
CA ALA A 223 3.37 -6.00 11.98
C ALA A 223 4.87 -6.32 12.02
N ALA A 224 5.23 -7.58 12.30
CA ALA A 224 6.62 -8.03 12.33
C ALA A 224 7.28 -7.93 10.93
N PHE A 225 6.59 -8.36 9.88
CA PHE A 225 7.08 -8.25 8.51
C PHE A 225 7.16 -6.80 8.03
N ALA A 226 6.25 -5.93 8.43
CA ALA A 226 6.33 -4.49 8.15
C ALA A 226 7.59 -3.88 8.77
N LEU A 227 7.86 -4.17 10.05
CA LEU A 227 9.04 -3.68 10.76
C LEU A 227 10.33 -4.26 10.17
N ALA A 228 10.40 -5.58 9.94
CA ALA A 228 11.56 -6.23 9.34
C ALA A 228 11.82 -5.71 7.92
N GLY A 229 10.76 -5.53 7.13
CA GLY A 229 10.85 -4.98 5.78
C GLY A 229 11.37 -3.55 5.76
N ALA A 230 10.90 -2.69 6.68
CA ALA A 230 11.39 -1.33 6.82
C ALA A 230 12.87 -1.28 7.23
N ILE A 231 13.29 -2.10 8.21
CA ILE A 231 14.69 -2.21 8.64
C ILE A 231 15.56 -2.66 7.46
N LEU A 232 15.17 -3.75 6.78
CA LEU A 232 15.91 -4.26 5.63
C LEU A 232 16.02 -3.22 4.52
N ALA A 233 14.94 -2.47 4.25
CA ALA A 233 14.95 -1.44 3.23
C ALA A 233 15.93 -0.30 3.54
N VAL A 234 15.92 0.21 4.77
CA VAL A 234 16.86 1.27 5.20
C VAL A 234 18.30 0.79 5.12
N LEU A 235 18.59 -0.41 5.65
CA LEU A 235 19.94 -0.97 5.62
C LEU A 235 20.42 -1.25 4.20
N ALA A 236 19.58 -1.82 3.33
CA ALA A 236 19.93 -2.10 1.95
C ALA A 236 20.12 -0.82 1.14
N ALA A 237 19.23 0.17 1.29
CA ALA A 237 19.35 1.45 0.60
C ALA A 237 20.64 2.17 1.00
N HIS A 238 20.95 2.22 2.30
CA HIS A 238 22.20 2.79 2.78
C HIS A 238 23.43 2.03 2.26
N LEU A 239 23.41 0.69 2.32
CA LEU A 239 24.51 -0.16 1.83
C LEU A 239 24.75 0.00 0.32
N PHE A 240 23.71 0.21 -0.46
CA PHE A 240 23.80 0.50 -1.90
C PHE A 240 24.16 1.96 -2.20
N GLY A 241 24.36 2.78 -1.17
CA GLY A 241 24.80 4.17 -1.31
C GLY A 241 23.70 5.12 -1.73
N ALA A 242 22.43 4.85 -1.41
CA ALA A 242 21.33 5.76 -1.66
C ALA A 242 21.46 7.07 -0.86
N GLU A 243 20.83 8.14 -1.37
CA GLU A 243 20.89 9.47 -0.79
C GLU A 243 20.28 9.48 0.61
N SER A 244 20.97 10.09 1.58
CA SER A 244 20.57 10.06 2.98
C SER A 244 19.17 10.61 3.20
N GLU A 245 18.74 11.62 2.44
CA GLU A 245 17.37 12.17 2.51
C GLU A 245 16.31 11.19 2.00
N LEU A 246 16.60 10.41 0.95
CA LEU A 246 15.70 9.37 0.46
C LEU A 246 15.55 8.22 1.47
N VAL A 247 16.64 7.87 2.16
CA VAL A 247 16.69 6.82 3.17
C VAL A 247 15.94 7.25 4.44
N THR A 248 16.36 8.38 5.03
CA THR A 248 15.76 8.90 6.27
C THR A 248 14.34 9.40 6.07
N GLY A 249 14.02 9.86 4.85
CA GLY A 249 12.68 10.22 4.36
C GLY A 249 11.71 9.04 4.19
N GLY A 250 12.21 7.80 4.29
CA GLY A 250 11.45 6.57 4.07
C GLY A 250 11.02 6.33 2.62
N LEU A 251 11.55 7.10 1.66
CA LEU A 251 11.13 7.09 0.24
C LEU A 251 11.61 5.85 -0.52
N LEU A 252 12.58 5.12 0.03
CA LEU A 252 13.02 3.82 -0.48
C LEU A 252 12.44 2.62 0.28
N GLY A 253 11.63 2.86 1.32
CA GLY A 253 11.17 1.80 2.22
C GLY A 253 9.68 1.46 2.17
N PHE A 254 8.81 2.37 1.74
CA PHE A 254 7.36 2.12 1.76
C PHE A 254 6.90 0.97 0.83
N SER A 255 7.44 0.90 -0.41
CA SER A 255 7.15 -0.22 -1.30
C SER A 255 7.71 -1.55 -0.76
N PRO A 256 8.97 -1.63 -0.30
CA PRO A 256 9.50 -2.83 0.37
C PRO A 256 8.69 -3.28 1.59
N VAL A 257 8.17 -2.37 2.41
CA VAL A 257 7.28 -2.69 3.54
C VAL A 257 6.04 -3.44 3.06
N LEU A 258 5.38 -2.96 2.00
CA LEU A 258 4.22 -3.64 1.43
C LEU A 258 4.59 -5.02 0.86
N THR A 259 5.74 -5.16 0.19
CA THR A 259 6.22 -6.46 -0.31
C THR A 259 6.45 -7.44 0.82
N ALA A 260 7.08 -7.00 1.92
CA ALA A 260 7.34 -7.82 3.10
C ALA A 260 6.04 -8.34 3.73
N ILE A 261 5.03 -7.47 3.88
CA ILE A 261 3.72 -7.87 4.43
C ILE A 261 3.02 -8.84 3.47
N ALA A 262 2.96 -8.50 2.18
CA ALA A 262 2.27 -9.29 1.17
C ALA A 262 2.82 -10.72 1.10
N LEU A 263 4.14 -10.87 0.95
CA LEU A 263 4.77 -12.18 0.82
C LEU A 263 4.92 -12.89 2.18
N GLY A 264 5.17 -12.15 3.26
CA GLY A 264 5.47 -12.73 4.56
C GLY A 264 4.25 -13.16 5.37
N ALA A 265 3.13 -12.46 5.23
CA ALA A 265 1.98 -12.59 6.12
C ALA A 265 0.61 -12.73 5.43
N VAL A 266 0.50 -12.42 4.14
CA VAL A 266 -0.80 -12.36 3.44
C VAL A 266 -0.95 -13.51 2.46
N PHE A 267 -0.05 -13.63 1.48
CA PHE A 267 -0.17 -14.60 0.39
C PHE A 267 0.49 -15.95 0.70
N TYR A 268 1.36 -16.00 1.70
CA TYR A 268 1.95 -17.24 2.20
C TYR A 268 1.81 -17.34 3.72
N ARG A 269 1.75 -18.57 4.23
CA ARG A 269 1.74 -18.81 5.69
C ARG A 269 3.14 -18.53 6.28
N PRO A 270 3.26 -17.72 7.35
CA PRO A 270 4.54 -17.42 7.97
C PRO A 270 5.33 -18.66 8.34
N SER A 271 6.58 -18.74 7.86
CA SER A 271 7.57 -19.77 8.19
C SER A 271 8.96 -19.20 7.94
N TRP A 272 10.02 -19.87 8.38
CA TRP A 272 11.39 -19.39 8.11
C TRP A 272 11.73 -19.34 6.61
N ARG A 273 11.21 -20.29 5.80
CA ARG A 273 11.37 -20.29 4.33
C ARG A 273 10.67 -19.10 3.70
N VAL A 274 9.43 -18.83 4.13
CA VAL A 274 8.66 -17.67 3.68
C VAL A 274 9.31 -16.37 4.13
N ALA A 275 9.91 -16.32 5.32
CA ALA A 275 10.65 -15.15 5.78
C ALA A 275 11.82 -14.84 4.85
N ILE A 276 12.64 -15.84 4.47
CA ILE A 276 13.72 -15.66 3.49
C ILE A 276 13.17 -15.19 2.14
N TYR A 277 12.08 -15.80 1.67
CA TYR A 277 11.45 -15.43 0.40
C TYR A 277 10.93 -14.00 0.39
N ALA A 278 10.27 -13.58 1.48
CA ALA A 278 9.78 -12.23 1.67
C ALA A 278 10.91 -11.21 1.79
N MET A 279 12.00 -11.54 2.50
CA MET A 279 13.18 -10.66 2.61
C MET A 279 13.90 -10.50 1.27
N LEU A 280 13.99 -11.57 0.46
CA LEU A 280 14.51 -11.47 -0.90
C LEU A 280 13.63 -10.56 -1.77
N GLY A 281 12.31 -10.74 -1.75
CA GLY A 281 11.38 -9.85 -2.47
C GLY A 281 11.47 -8.40 -1.99
N THR A 282 11.61 -8.19 -0.68
CA THR A 282 11.79 -6.87 -0.06
C THR A 282 13.05 -6.19 -0.57
N LEU A 283 14.20 -6.89 -0.56
CA LEU A 283 15.47 -6.39 -1.07
C LEU A 283 15.38 -6.01 -2.56
N VAL A 284 14.78 -6.88 -3.39
CA VAL A 284 14.57 -6.60 -4.81
C VAL A 284 13.63 -5.40 -5.00
N THR A 285 12.65 -5.21 -4.11
CA THR A 285 11.75 -4.04 -4.15
C THR A 285 12.48 -2.73 -3.89
N VAL A 286 13.51 -2.71 -3.02
CA VAL A 286 14.36 -1.51 -2.81
C VAL A 286 15.05 -1.14 -4.13
N ILE A 287 15.63 -2.12 -4.82
CA ILE A 287 16.29 -1.93 -6.11
C ILE A 287 15.29 -1.44 -7.16
N ALA A 288 14.11 -2.05 -7.22
CA ALA A 288 13.05 -1.65 -8.14
C ALA A 288 12.51 -0.24 -7.86
N GLN A 289 12.46 0.18 -6.59
CA GLN A 289 12.07 1.54 -6.20
C GLN A 289 13.06 2.56 -6.73
N ALA A 290 14.36 2.33 -6.51
CA ALA A 290 15.40 3.20 -7.06
C ALA A 290 15.36 3.24 -8.60
N ALA A 291 15.23 2.06 -9.24
CA ALA A 291 15.17 1.95 -10.70
C ALA A 291 13.96 2.70 -11.30
N LEU A 292 12.77 2.55 -10.71
CA LEU A 292 11.57 3.24 -11.20
C LEU A 292 11.57 4.73 -10.88
N ASN A 293 12.17 5.17 -9.77
CA ASN A 293 12.37 6.59 -9.51
C ASN A 293 13.21 7.22 -10.63
N VAL A 294 14.31 6.57 -11.05
CA VAL A 294 15.16 7.04 -12.16
C VAL A 294 14.44 6.95 -13.50
N ALA A 295 13.76 5.84 -13.79
CA ALA A 295 13.08 5.63 -15.07
C ALA A 295 11.94 6.65 -15.32
N LEU A 296 11.33 7.17 -14.25
CA LEU A 296 10.24 8.14 -14.33
C LEU A 296 10.69 9.60 -14.23
N THR A 297 11.98 9.87 -14.03
CA THR A 297 12.53 11.24 -14.02
C THR A 297 12.12 12.05 -15.27
N PRO A 298 12.17 11.52 -16.50
CA PRO A 298 11.75 12.28 -17.70
C PRO A 298 10.25 12.61 -17.72
N LEU A 299 9.44 11.85 -16.99
CA LEU A 299 8.00 12.05 -16.87
C LEU A 299 7.62 12.92 -15.69
N ALA A 300 8.57 13.28 -14.82
CA ALA A 300 8.38 14.18 -13.69
C ALA A 300 7.19 13.76 -12.79
N ILE A 301 7.06 12.46 -12.55
CA ILE A 301 6.03 11.86 -11.70
C ILE A 301 6.64 10.84 -10.74
N PRO A 302 6.06 10.65 -9.55
CA PRO A 302 6.56 9.66 -8.59
C PRO A 302 6.26 8.22 -9.05
N ALA A 303 7.14 7.28 -8.69
CA ALA A 303 6.90 5.86 -8.91
C ALA A 303 5.72 5.30 -8.09
N LEU A 304 5.32 5.98 -7.01
CA LEU A 304 4.30 5.51 -6.08
C LEU A 304 4.63 4.08 -5.62
N THR A 305 3.64 3.21 -5.48
CA THR A 305 3.81 1.80 -5.10
C THR A 305 4.00 0.86 -6.29
N ALA A 306 4.33 1.37 -7.49
CA ALA A 306 4.62 0.53 -8.65
C ALA A 306 5.73 -0.52 -8.41
N PRO A 307 6.83 -0.21 -7.68
CA PRO A 307 7.86 -1.19 -7.35
C PRO A 307 7.31 -2.36 -6.53
N PHE A 308 6.48 -2.06 -5.54
CA PHE A 308 5.79 -3.07 -4.74
C PHE A 308 4.93 -4.00 -5.61
N VAL A 309 4.09 -3.42 -6.49
CA VAL A 309 3.21 -4.19 -7.38
C VAL A 309 4.01 -5.13 -8.27
N LEU A 310 5.03 -4.60 -8.96
CA LEU A 310 5.85 -5.35 -9.91
C LEU A 310 6.56 -6.52 -9.23
N ILE A 311 7.27 -6.26 -8.12
CA ILE A 311 8.06 -7.30 -7.46
C ILE A 311 7.18 -8.32 -6.77
N THR A 312 6.07 -7.90 -6.16
CA THR A 312 5.13 -8.86 -5.56
C THR A 312 4.52 -9.77 -6.63
N TRP A 313 4.15 -9.27 -7.81
CA TRP A 313 3.72 -10.13 -8.92
C TRP A 313 4.80 -11.11 -9.37
N ILE A 314 6.06 -10.67 -9.52
CA ILE A 314 7.18 -11.58 -9.86
C ILE A 314 7.30 -12.73 -8.86
N PHE A 315 7.03 -12.48 -7.57
CA PHE A 315 7.13 -13.48 -6.50
C PHE A 315 5.82 -14.27 -6.26
N LEU A 316 4.69 -13.87 -6.85
CA LEU A 316 3.42 -14.60 -6.76
C LEU A 316 3.11 -15.43 -8.00
N LEU A 317 3.50 -14.97 -9.19
CA LEU A 317 3.27 -15.66 -10.46
C LEU A 317 3.84 -17.09 -10.52
N PRO A 318 4.99 -17.42 -9.90
CA PRO A 318 5.49 -18.79 -9.87
C PRO A 318 4.63 -19.77 -9.04
N ARG A 319 3.69 -19.27 -8.22
CA ARG A 319 2.79 -20.07 -7.36
C ARG A 319 3.53 -21.09 -6.49
N GLN A 320 4.60 -20.66 -5.82
CA GLN A 320 5.40 -21.54 -4.97
C GLN A 320 4.57 -22.09 -3.80
N CYS A 321 4.82 -23.35 -3.43
CA CYS A 321 4.24 -23.95 -2.23
C CYS A 321 5.34 -24.17 -1.20
N PHE A 322 5.25 -23.47 -0.06
CA PHE A 322 6.19 -23.59 1.04
C PHE A 322 5.71 -24.51 2.16
N GLU A 323 4.45 -24.99 2.07
CA GLU A 323 3.95 -26.02 2.98
C GLU A 323 4.70 -27.33 2.71
N PRO A 324 5.14 -28.06 3.76
CA PRO A 324 5.63 -29.40 3.58
C PRO A 324 4.55 -30.21 2.86
N ALA A 325 4.93 -30.98 1.83
CA ALA A 325 4.03 -31.98 1.30
C ALA A 325 3.62 -32.87 2.48
N SER A 326 2.38 -32.76 2.95
CA SER A 326 1.84 -33.72 3.90
C SER A 326 2.09 -35.09 3.28
N THR A 327 2.59 -36.03 4.08
CA THR A 327 2.75 -37.45 3.78
C THR A 327 1.47 -38.00 3.17
N ALA A 328 1.31 -37.82 1.86
CA ALA A 328 0.20 -38.31 1.06
C ALA A 328 0.50 -39.76 0.66
N THR A 329 0.76 -40.59 1.66
CA THR A 329 0.85 -42.05 1.58
C THR A 329 0.68 -42.59 2.99
N ASP A 330 -0.56 -42.80 3.42
CA ASP A 330 -0.90 -43.97 4.25
C ASP A 330 -2.41 -44.28 4.27
N ASP A 331 -3.29 -43.33 3.93
CA ASP A 331 -4.74 -43.63 3.86
C ASP A 331 -5.21 -44.26 2.53
N ALA A 332 -4.33 -44.41 1.53
CA ALA A 332 -4.65 -45.09 0.27
C ALA A 332 -4.42 -46.62 0.32
N ALA A 333 -3.80 -47.14 1.39
CA ALA A 333 -3.53 -48.57 1.54
C ALA A 333 -4.67 -49.35 2.22
N THR A 334 -5.55 -48.67 2.98
CA THR A 334 -6.64 -49.33 3.72
C THR A 334 -7.97 -49.40 2.97
N ALA A 335 -8.08 -48.77 1.80
CA ALA A 335 -9.29 -48.78 0.96
C ALA A 335 -9.25 -49.79 -0.21
N ARG A 336 -8.26 -50.69 -0.26
CA ARG A 336 -8.17 -51.79 -1.25
C ARG A 336 -8.35 -53.18 -0.64
N THR A 337 -8.83 -53.28 0.59
CA THR A 337 -9.21 -54.56 1.21
C THR A 337 -10.42 -54.36 2.12
N THR A 338 -11.61 -54.22 1.52
CA THR A 338 -12.90 -54.77 1.96
C THR A 338 -13.97 -54.39 0.95
#